data_AF-A0A538AL24-F1
#
_entry.id   AF-A0A538AL24-F1
#
_cell.length_a   1.000
_cell.length_b   1.000
_cell.length_c   1.000
_cell.angle_alpha   90.00
_cell.angle_beta   90.00
_cell.angle_gamma   90.00
#
_symmetry.space_group_name_H-M   'P 1'
#
loop_
_entity.id
_entity.type
_entity.pdbx_description
1 polymer ?
#
loop_
_entity_poly.entity_id
_entity_poly.type
_entity_poly.pdbx_seq_one_letter_code
_entity_poly.pdbx_strand_id
1 'polypeptide(L)'
;MNENRARCFLVYALAPEGVSASQANEQLNEYIGDRERGLIVSHDHFIGRHGGFAVFEVRTEGEEAKLADPGPLEGWEITTHPLTFSLTAVGFVAQAHFTLRNYGGISLDELEAAEQPEKRFWWRRHRQG
;
A
#
# COMPACT_ATOMS: atom_id res chain seq x y z
N MET A 1 -26.99 3.72 5.89
CA MET A 1 -25.61 3.43 5.45
C MET A 1 -25.18 2.16 6.16
N ASN A 2 -24.90 1.09 5.43
CA ASN A 2 -24.45 -0.15 6.07
C ASN A 2 -22.99 0.04 6.52
N GLU A 3 -22.76 0.29 7.81
CA GLU A 3 -21.43 0.37 8.43
C GLU A 3 -20.60 -0.91 8.27
N ASN A 4 -21.20 -1.99 7.76
CA ASN A 4 -20.65 -3.34 7.74
C ASN A 4 -19.77 -3.68 6.51
N ARG A 5 -19.32 -2.69 5.72
CA ARG A 5 -18.54 -2.92 4.48
C ARG A 5 -17.15 -2.30 4.45
N ALA A 6 -16.81 -1.39 5.35
CA ALA A 6 -15.48 -0.79 5.35
C ALA A 6 -14.41 -1.86 5.65
N ARG A 7 -13.39 -1.95 4.79
CA ARG A 7 -12.29 -2.91 4.93
C ARG A 7 -11.07 -2.46 4.12
N CYS A 8 -9.88 -2.85 4.58
CA CYS A 8 -8.67 -2.70 3.80
C CYS A 8 -8.51 -3.83 2.77
N PHE A 9 -8.10 -3.48 1.56
CA PHE A 9 -7.75 -4.41 0.50
C PHE A 9 -6.26 -4.28 0.18
N LEU A 10 -5.59 -5.42 -0.04
CA LEU A 10 -4.27 -5.48 -0.63
C LEU A 10 -4.40 -5.59 -2.14
N VAL A 11 -3.83 -4.64 -2.86
CA VAL A 11 -3.58 -4.72 -4.30
C VAL A 11 -2.11 -5.14 -4.47
N TYR A 12 -1.89 -6.16 -5.28
CA TYR A 12 -0.58 -6.62 -5.70
C TYR A 12 -0.51 -6.52 -7.22
N ALA A 13 0.46 -5.77 -7.73
CA ALA A 13 0.54 -5.43 -9.15
C ALA A 13 1.95 -5.68 -9.69
N LEU A 14 2.05 -6.32 -10.86
CA LEU A 14 3.30 -6.65 -11.52
C LEU A 14 3.30 -6.11 -12.94
N ALA A 15 4.34 -5.33 -13.26
CA ALA A 15 4.52 -4.76 -14.58
C ALA A 15 4.85 -5.86 -15.61
N PRO A 16 4.45 -5.68 -16.88
CA PRO A 16 4.86 -6.56 -17.96
C PRO A 16 6.38 -6.44 -18.22
N GLU A 17 6.94 -7.45 -18.89
CA GLU A 17 8.34 -7.43 -19.31
C GLU A 17 8.64 -6.24 -20.24
N GLY A 18 9.84 -5.69 -20.12
CA GLY A 18 10.30 -4.57 -20.96
C GLY A 18 9.89 -3.18 -20.46
N VAL A 19 9.04 -3.07 -19.43
CA VAL A 19 8.78 -1.80 -18.75
C VAL A 19 9.98 -1.42 -17.90
N SER A 20 10.45 -0.17 -18.00
CA SER A 20 11.55 0.30 -17.15
C SER A 20 11.10 0.57 -15.71
N ALA A 21 12.03 0.55 -14.77
CA ALA A 21 11.74 0.85 -13.37
C ALA A 21 11.07 2.22 -13.17
N SER A 22 11.52 3.27 -13.89
CA SER A 22 10.92 4.61 -13.78
C SER A 22 9.47 4.61 -14.24
N GLN A 23 9.21 4.00 -15.40
CA GLN A 23 7.85 3.91 -15.94
C GLN A 23 6.93 3.11 -15.03
N ALA A 24 7.42 1.97 -14.51
CA ALA A 24 6.64 1.16 -13.58
C ALA A 24 6.28 1.95 -12.31
N ASN A 25 7.25 2.68 -11.74
CA ASN A 25 7.03 3.47 -10.55
C ASN A 25 6.05 4.62 -10.81
N GLU A 26 6.17 5.32 -11.94
CA GLU A 26 5.27 6.41 -12.35
C GLU A 26 3.82 5.91 -12.51
N GLN A 27 3.62 4.80 -13.23
CA GLN A 27 2.31 4.21 -13.44
C GLN A 27 1.66 3.73 -12.13
N LEU A 28 2.44 3.09 -11.25
CA LEU A 28 1.94 2.67 -9.94
C LEU A 28 1.60 3.88 -9.05
N ASN A 29 2.41 4.94 -9.08
CA ASN A 29 2.13 6.18 -8.35
C ASN A 29 0.86 6.87 -8.85
N GLU A 30 0.61 6.87 -10.16
CA GLU A 30 -0.64 7.38 -10.74
C GLU A 30 -1.84 6.54 -10.28
N TYR A 31 -1.71 5.21 -10.31
CA TYR A 31 -2.75 4.28 -9.87
C TYR A 31 -3.15 4.53 -8.41
N ILE A 32 -2.19 4.63 -7.49
CA ILE A 32 -2.47 4.85 -6.06
C ILE A 32 -2.89 6.29 -5.73
N GLY A 33 -2.63 7.23 -6.64
CA GLY A 33 -3.01 8.64 -6.48
C GLY A 33 -4.49 8.92 -6.77
N ASP A 34 -5.17 8.00 -7.45
CA ASP A 34 -6.59 8.09 -7.77
C ASP A 34 -7.46 7.84 -6.52
N ARG A 35 -8.12 8.91 -6.06
CA ARG A 35 -8.95 8.89 -4.85
C ARG A 35 -10.27 8.14 -5.02
N GLU A 36 -10.67 7.81 -6.24
CA GLU A 36 -11.87 7.00 -6.49
C GLU A 36 -11.68 5.54 -6.06
N ARG A 37 -10.44 5.11 -5.79
CA ARG A 37 -10.06 3.76 -5.35
C ARG A 37 -10.16 3.54 -3.84
N GLY A 38 -10.57 4.57 -3.10
CA GLY A 38 -10.59 4.59 -1.65
C GLY A 38 -9.34 5.24 -1.05
N LEU A 39 -9.21 5.13 0.28
CA LEU A 39 -8.12 5.78 1.01
C LEU A 39 -6.86 4.91 0.97
N ILE A 40 -5.82 5.37 0.26
CA ILE A 40 -4.49 4.73 0.31
C ILE A 40 -3.90 4.81 1.73
N VAL A 41 -3.51 3.66 2.28
CA VAL A 41 -2.97 3.50 3.65
C VAL A 41 -1.47 3.25 3.61
N SER A 42 -1.02 2.40 2.69
CA SER A 42 0.37 1.99 2.55
C SER A 42 0.61 1.56 1.11
N HIS A 43 1.83 1.74 0.60
CA HIS A 43 2.28 1.15 -0.65
C HIS A 43 3.79 1.01 -0.61
N ASP A 44 4.33 0.15 -1.45
CA ASP A 44 5.76 0.10 -1.76
C ASP A 44 5.98 -0.51 -3.15
N HIS A 45 7.19 -0.34 -3.66
CA HIS A 45 7.63 -0.82 -4.97
C HIS A 45 8.56 -2.03 -4.80
N PHE A 46 8.46 -3.00 -5.73
CA PHE A 46 9.26 -4.22 -5.66
C PHE A 46 10.67 -4.03 -6.25
N ILE A 47 11.63 -4.75 -5.66
CA ILE A 47 12.99 -4.91 -6.20
C ILE A 47 13.01 -6.13 -7.13
N GLY A 48 13.65 -6.01 -8.30
CA GLY A 48 13.75 -7.09 -9.28
C GLY A 48 12.62 -7.04 -10.29
N ARG A 49 11.55 -7.83 -10.11
CA ARG A 49 10.37 -7.75 -10.97
C ARG A 49 9.60 -6.47 -10.66
N HIS A 50 9.54 -5.56 -11.63
CA HIS A 50 8.89 -4.27 -11.47
C HIS A 50 7.41 -4.43 -11.13
N GLY A 51 6.93 -3.61 -10.20
CA GLY A 51 5.62 -3.73 -9.61
C GLY A 51 5.60 -3.14 -8.21
N GLY A 52 4.55 -3.46 -7.47
CA GLY A 52 4.44 -3.08 -6.07
C GLY A 52 3.16 -3.59 -5.43
N PHE A 53 2.96 -3.17 -4.20
CA PHE A 53 1.71 -3.39 -3.50
C PHE A 53 1.13 -2.08 -3.00
N ALA A 54 -0.18 -2.06 -2.79
CA ALA A 54 -0.88 -0.96 -2.18
C ALA A 54 -1.99 -1.50 -1.26
N VAL A 55 -2.24 -0.81 -0.16
CA VAL A 55 -3.33 -1.12 0.77
C VAL A 55 -4.30 0.04 0.79
N PHE A 56 -5.55 -0.20 0.42
CA PHE A 56 -6.62 0.81 0.41
C PHE A 56 -7.67 0.48 1.46
N GLU A 57 -8.07 1.45 2.29
CA GLU A 57 -9.36 1.37 3.00
C GLU A 57 -10.49 1.73 2.03
N VAL A 58 -11.35 0.75 1.75
CA VAL A 58 -12.49 0.84 0.84
C VAL A 58 -13.77 0.87 1.66
N ARG A 59 -14.71 1.76 1.30
CA ARG A 59 -15.97 1.98 2.04
C ARG A 59 -17.21 1.74 1.18
N THR A 60 -17.05 1.71 -0.13
CA THR A 60 -18.15 1.59 -1.09
C THR A 60 -17.85 0.52 -2.14
N GLU A 61 -18.90 -0.05 -2.74
CA GLU A 61 -18.76 -0.99 -3.88
C GLU A 61 -18.11 -0.31 -5.09
N GLY A 62 -18.31 1.00 -5.26
CA GLY A 62 -17.70 1.77 -6.35
C GLY A 62 -16.18 1.86 -6.22
N GLU A 63 -15.71 2.17 -5.01
CA GLU A 63 -14.27 2.15 -4.70
C GLU A 63 -13.68 0.73 -4.87
N GLU A 64 -14.39 -0.31 -4.41
CA GLU A 64 -13.96 -1.71 -4.58
C GLU A 64 -13.84 -2.08 -6.05
N ALA A 65 -14.86 -1.77 -6.86
CA ALA A 65 -14.83 -2.02 -8.29
C ALA A 65 -13.69 -1.26 -8.98
N LYS A 66 -13.37 -0.04 -8.51
CA LYS A 66 -12.26 0.74 -9.03
C LYS A 66 -10.92 0.06 -8.78
N LEU A 67 -10.73 -0.71 -7.70
CA LEU A 67 -9.48 -1.46 -7.48
C LEU A 67 -9.20 -2.54 -8.55
N ALA A 68 -10.21 -2.97 -9.30
CA ALA A 68 -10.04 -3.93 -10.40
C ALA A 68 -9.87 -3.23 -11.77
N ASP A 69 -10.12 -1.92 -11.85
CA ASP A 69 -9.92 -1.12 -13.06
C ASP A 69 -8.42 -0.79 -13.20
N PRO A 70 -7.72 -1.33 -14.23
CA PRO A 70 -6.27 -1.18 -14.35
C PRO A 70 -5.84 0.28 -14.55
N GLY A 71 -6.63 1.12 -15.22
CA GLY A 71 -6.27 2.51 -15.51
C GLY A 71 -4.85 2.65 -16.08
N PRO A 72 -3.91 3.36 -15.39
CA PRO A 72 -2.53 3.51 -15.85
C PRO A 72 -1.71 2.21 -15.82
N LEU A 73 -2.23 1.14 -15.19
CA LEU A 73 -1.64 -0.19 -15.13
C LEU A 73 -2.19 -1.13 -16.22
N GLU A 74 -2.69 -0.60 -17.34
CA GLU A 74 -3.15 -1.42 -18.45
C GLU A 74 -2.06 -2.42 -18.89
N GLY A 75 -2.44 -3.70 -19.02
CA GLY A 75 -1.50 -4.79 -19.34
C GLY A 75 -0.67 -5.34 -18.16
N TRP A 76 -0.86 -4.82 -16.94
CA TRP A 76 -0.24 -5.38 -15.73
C TRP A 76 -1.01 -6.59 -15.21
N GLU A 77 -0.32 -7.45 -14.47
CA GLU A 77 -0.95 -8.48 -13.65
C GLU A 77 -1.37 -7.85 -12.31
N ILE A 78 -2.68 -7.73 -12.06
CA ILE A 78 -3.23 -7.11 -10.85
C ILE A 78 -4.07 -8.13 -10.09
N THR A 79 -3.78 -8.29 -8.79
CA THR A 79 -4.59 -9.11 -7.89
C THR A 79 -5.01 -8.28 -6.68
N THR A 80 -6.28 -8.40 -6.29
CA THR A 80 -6.86 -7.65 -5.16
C THR A 80 -7.45 -8.62 -4.13
N HIS A 81 -7.10 -8.42 -2.86
CA HIS A 81 -7.51 -9.28 -1.75
C HIS A 81 -8.06 -8.48 -0.56
N PRO A 82 -9.29 -8.74 -0.09
CA PRO A 82 -9.79 -8.16 1.16
C PRO A 82 -9.01 -8.71 2.35
N LEU A 83 -8.61 -7.84 3.28
CA LEU A 83 -7.88 -8.23 4.50
C LEU A 83 -8.85 -8.58 5.62
N THR A 84 -8.58 -9.67 6.34
CA THR A 84 -9.50 -10.19 7.37
C THR A 84 -9.68 -9.24 8.57
N PHE A 85 -8.57 -8.72 9.11
CA PHE A 85 -8.53 -8.00 10.38
C PHE A 85 -8.43 -6.48 10.24
N SER A 86 -7.94 -6.01 9.09
CA SER A 86 -7.76 -4.58 8.82
C SER A 86 -9.07 -3.99 8.31
N LEU A 87 -9.99 -3.67 9.22
CA LEU A 87 -11.33 -3.15 8.88
C LEU A 87 -11.31 -1.65 8.54
N THR A 88 -10.27 -0.93 8.98
CA THR A 88 -10.06 0.51 8.71
C THR A 88 -8.57 0.77 8.53
N ALA A 89 -8.18 1.94 7.99
CA ALA A 89 -6.78 2.35 7.88
C ALA A 89 -6.07 2.36 9.24
N VAL A 90 -6.74 2.86 10.28
CA VAL A 90 -6.22 2.83 11.65
C VAL A 90 -6.11 1.39 12.15
N GLY A 91 -7.08 0.53 11.82
CA GLY A 91 -7.04 -0.90 12.12
C GLY A 91 -5.85 -1.61 11.45
N PHE A 92 -5.54 -1.27 10.21
CA PHE A 92 -4.35 -1.77 9.50
C PHE A 92 -3.06 -1.40 10.24
N VAL A 93 -2.88 -0.13 10.59
CA VAL A 93 -1.69 0.32 11.35
C VAL A 93 -1.63 -0.36 12.71
N ALA A 94 -2.74 -0.43 13.44
CA ALA A 94 -2.81 -1.12 14.72
C ALA A 94 -2.46 -2.62 14.61
N GLN A 95 -2.87 -3.28 13.52
CA GLN A 95 -2.55 -4.68 13.24
C GLN A 95 -1.04 -4.86 13.03
N ALA A 96 -0.38 -3.94 12.33
CA ALA A 96 1.07 -3.98 12.14
C ALA A 96 1.81 -3.85 13.49
N HIS A 97 1.41 -2.90 14.33
CA HIS A 97 1.97 -2.74 15.69
C HIS A 97 1.72 -3.98 16.56
N PHE A 98 0.49 -4.51 16.53
CA PHE A 98 0.14 -5.74 17.23
C PHE A 98 1.03 -6.89 16.78
N THR A 99 1.25 -7.04 15.47
CA THR A 99 2.05 -8.12 14.91
C THR A 99 3.50 -8.01 15.38
N LEU A 100 4.10 -6.83 15.26
CA LEU A 100 5.48 -6.58 15.70
C LEU A 100 5.67 -6.90 17.19
N ARG A 101 4.74 -6.44 18.04
CA ARG A 101 4.83 -6.69 19.49
C ARG A 101 4.67 -8.17 19.83
N ASN A 102 3.63 -8.81 19.33
CA ASN A 102 3.24 -10.15 19.79
C ASN A 102 4.02 -11.28 19.09
N TYR A 103 4.46 -11.07 17.85
CA TYR A 103 5.20 -12.08 17.08
C TYR A 103 6.65 -11.67 16.80
N GLY A 104 6.94 -10.37 16.67
CA GLY A 104 8.30 -9.86 16.53
C GLY A 104 9.04 -9.65 17.85
N GLY A 105 8.33 -9.66 18.99
CA GLY A 105 8.92 -9.52 20.33
C GLY A 105 9.48 -8.13 20.63
N ILE A 106 9.09 -7.11 19.87
CA ILE A 106 9.55 -5.72 20.04
C ILE A 106 8.40 -4.75 19.72
N SER A 107 8.33 -3.62 20.41
CA SER A 107 7.37 -2.56 20.10
C SER A 107 7.90 -1.60 19.05
N LEU A 108 7.00 -0.83 18.42
CA LEU A 108 7.42 0.23 17.51
C LEU A 108 8.23 1.30 18.27
N ASP A 109 7.81 1.67 19.49
CA ASP A 109 8.51 2.65 20.33
C ASP A 109 9.96 2.24 20.64
N GLU A 110 10.20 0.95 20.90
CA GLU A 110 11.55 0.41 21.11
C GLU A 110 12.41 0.48 19.84
N LEU A 111 11.84 0.14 18.68
CA LEU A 111 12.53 0.33 17.39
C LEU A 111 12.82 1.81 17.13
N GLU A 112 11.86 2.67 17.46
CA GLU A 112 11.99 4.12 17.27
C GLU A 112 13.09 4.73 18.13
N ALA A 113 13.28 4.22 19.34
CA ALA A 113 14.38 4.63 20.22
C ALA A 113 15.75 4.11 19.75
N ALA A 114 15.80 2.92 19.13
CA ALA A 114 17.06 2.26 18.76
C ALA A 114 17.62 2.67 17.39
N GLU A 115 16.77 3.04 16.43
CA GLU A 115 17.20 3.32 15.06
C GLU A 115 17.55 4.80 14.79
N GLN A 116 18.51 5.03 13.90
CA GLN A 116 18.88 6.38 13.46
C GLN A 116 17.75 7.01 12.63
N PRO A 117 17.27 8.23 12.95
CA PRO A 117 16.13 8.87 12.28
C PRO A 117 16.25 8.98 10.75
N GLU A 118 17.48 9.03 10.25
CA GLU A 118 17.83 9.29 8.85
C GLU A 118 17.48 8.12 7.93
N LYS A 119 17.41 6.90 8.47
CA LYS A 119 17.04 5.68 7.72
C LYS A 119 15.54 5.58 7.46
N ARG A 120 14.70 6.13 8.34
CA ARG A 120 13.23 6.00 8.30
C ARG A 120 12.57 6.81 7.19
N PHE A 121 13.19 7.93 6.81
CA PHE A 121 12.57 8.92 5.95
C PHE A 121 13.34 9.10 4.64
N TRP A 122 13.49 8.02 3.87
CA TRP A 122 14.24 8.09 2.60
C TRP A 122 13.70 9.18 1.67
N TRP A 123 12.38 9.41 1.65
CA TRP A 123 11.72 10.45 0.85
C TRP A 123 12.04 11.89 1.30
N ARG A 124 12.55 12.09 2.51
CA ARG A 124 13.03 13.42 2.95
C ARG A 124 14.38 13.78 2.34
N ARG A 125 15.19 12.80 1.93
CA ARG A 125 16.50 13.02 1.28
C ARG A 125 16.36 13.68 -0.09
N HIS A 126 15.24 13.44 -0.78
CA HIS A 126 14.95 14.01 -2.12
C HIS A 126 14.37 15.43 -2.10
N ARG A 127 14.07 16.02 -0.92
CA ARG A 127 13.55 17.40 -0.81
C ARG A 127 14.63 18.47 -0.58
N GLN A 128 15.91 18.08 -0.53
CA GLN A 128 17.04 18.99 -0.29
C GLN A 128 17.97 19.14 -1.51
N GLY A 129 17.52 18.75 -2.71
CA GLY A 129 18.29 18.87 -3.96
C GLY A 129 17.49 19.58 -5.03
#